data_AF-A0A5A5RUU7-F1
#
_entry.id   AF-A0A5A5RUU7-F1
#
_cell.length_a   1.000
_cell.length_b   1.000
_cell.length_c   1.000
_cell.angle_alpha   90.00
_cell.angle_beta   90.00
_cell.angle_gamma   90.00
#
_symmetry.space_group_name_H-M   'P 1'
#
loop_
_entity.id
_entity.type
_entity.pdbx_description
1 polymer ?
#
loop_
_entity_poly.entity_id
_entity_poly.type
_entity_poly.pdbx_seq_one_letter_code
_entity_poly.pdbx_strand_id
1 'polypeptide(L)' 'MTEPQPTQTPKLEDPKFGFNDYAERLNGRAAMIGFVITLLIEYLTGQGLLSWLGLQ' A
#
# COMPACT_ATOMS: atom_id res chain seq x y z
N MET A 1 34.86 31.72 17.06
CA MET A 1 35.13 30.28 16.86
C MET A 1 33.85 29.70 16.28
N THR A 2 33.80 29.51 14.96
CA THR A 2 32.60 29.04 14.26
C THR A 2 32.67 27.52 14.19
N GLU A 3 31.80 26.84 14.92
CA GLU A 3 31.67 25.39 14.86
C GLU A 3 31.00 24.99 13.54
N PRO A 4 31.58 24.07 12.74
CA PRO A 4 30.92 23.61 11.53
C PRO A 4 29.75 22.69 11.93
N GLN A 5 28.52 23.16 11.76
CA GLN A 5 27.34 22.29 11.90
C GLN A 5 27.42 21.16 10.86
N PRO A 6 27.29 19.88 11.27
CA PRO A 6 27.19 18.78 10.33
C PRO A 6 25.84 18.84 9.59
N THR A 7 25.86 19.27 8.33
CA THR A 7 24.66 19.48 7.48
C THR A 7 23.95 18.20 7.03
N GLN A 8 24.38 17.00 7.41
CA GLN A 8 23.68 15.77 7.01
C GLN A 8 23.40 14.91 8.23
N THR A 9 22.16 14.96 8.73
CA THR A 9 21.61 13.88 9.53
C THR A 9 21.81 12.59 8.72
N PRO A 10 22.52 11.57 9.24
CA PRO A 10 22.69 10.33 8.52
C PRO A 10 21.28 9.78 8.27
N LYS A 11 20.88 9.76 7.00
CA LYS A 11 19.64 9.13 6.57
C LYS A 11 19.88 7.63 6.73
N LEU A 12 19.64 7.14 7.95
CA LEU A 12 19.57 5.71 8.22
C LEU A 12 18.61 5.16 7.17
N GLU A 13 19.11 4.30 6.28
CA GLU A 13 18.25 3.65 5.30
C GLU A 13 17.19 2.88 6.08
N ASP A 14 15.96 3.41 6.08
CA ASP A 14 14.84 2.71 6.68
C ASP A 14 14.81 1.31 6.06
N PRO A 15 14.81 0.23 6.86
CA PRO A 15 14.81 -1.11 6.34
C PRO A 15 13.63 -1.27 5.37
N LYS A 16 13.95 -1.39 4.07
CA LYS A 16 12.95 -1.53 2.98
C LYS A 16 12.18 -2.85 3.03
N PHE A 17 12.57 -3.76 3.94
CA PHE A 17 11.98 -5.07 4.15
C PHE A 17 11.38 -5.17 5.55
N GLY A 18 10.11 -5.56 5.62
CA GLY A 18 9.34 -5.71 6.86
C GLY A 18 8.10 -4.83 6.91
N PHE A 19 7.47 -4.75 8.08
CA PHE A 19 6.40 -3.79 8.35
C PHE A 19 7.03 -2.40 8.56
N ASN A 20 7.12 -1.63 7.47
CA ASN A 20 7.61 -0.24 7.49
C ASN A 20 6.53 0.66 6.88
N ASP A 21 6.46 1.92 7.32
CA ASP A 21 5.47 2.93 6.90
C ASP A 21 5.27 3.01 5.37
N TYR A 22 6.36 2.87 4.59
CA TYR A 22 6.31 2.84 3.14
C TYR A 22 5.55 1.61 2.61
N ALA A 23 5.81 0.43 3.17
CA ALA A 23 5.14 -0.81 2.78
C ALA A 23 3.65 -0.76 3.17
N GLU A 24 3.32 -0.21 4.34
CA GLU A 24 1.93 -0.03 4.78
C GLU A 24 1.17 0.93 3.86
N ARG A 25 1.78 2.07 3.50
CA ARG A 25 1.21 3.02 2.54
C ARG A 25 1.03 2.42 1.16
N LEU A 26 1.98 1.61 0.71
CA LEU A 26 1.90 0.93 -0.59
C LEU A 26 0.78 -0.11 -0.60
N ASN A 27 0.71 -0.95 0.43
CA ASN A 27 -0.33 -1.97 0.60
C ASN A 27 -1.72 -1.33 0.72
N GLY A 28 -1.85 -0.23 1.46
CA GLY A 28 -3.12 0.51 1.56
C GLY A 28 -3.61 1.05 0.22
N ARG A 29 -2.71 1.57 -0.63
CA ARG A 29 -3.07 2.02 -1.99
C ARG A 29 -3.48 0.86 -2.89
N ALA A 30 -2.73 -0.24 -2.83
CA ALA A 30 -3.07 -1.45 -3.57
C ALA A 30 -4.45 -1.98 -3.16
N ALA A 31 -4.78 -1.96 -1.87
CA ALA A 31 -6.09 -2.35 -1.36
C ALA A 31 -7.22 -1.44 -1.86
N MET A 32 -7.04 -0.11 -1.85
CA MET A 32 -8.04 0.83 -2.38
C MET A 32 -8.31 0.58 -3.87
N ILE A 33 -7.25 0.36 -4.67
CA ILE A 33 -7.38 0.07 -6.10
C ILE A 33 -8.07 -1.28 -6.31
N GLY A 34 -7.65 -2.31 -5.58
CA GLY A 34 -8.25 -3.64 -5.63
C GLY A 34 -9.75 -3.61 -5.33
N PHE A 35 -10.16 -2.88 -4.30
CA PHE A 35 -11.57 -2.72 -3.94
C PHE A 35 -12.40 -2.04 -5.03
N VAL A 36 -11.88 -0.99 -5.66
CA VAL A 36 -12.60 -0.32 -6.76
C VAL A 36 -12.71 -1.23 -7.98
N ILE A 37 -11.64 -1.95 -8.33
CA ILE A 37 -11.65 -2.92 -9.42
C ILE A 37 -12.67 -4.03 -9.16
N THR A 38 -12.71 -4.54 -7.93
CA THR A 38 -13.71 -5.51 -7.47
C THR A 38 -15.13 -5.01 -7.74
N LEU A 39 -15.48 -3.81 -7.27
CA LEU A 39 -16.82 -3.25 -7.50
C LEU A 39 -17.14 -3.08 -8.98
N LEU A 40 -16.17 -2.68 -9.79
CA LEU A 40 -16.34 -2.57 -11.25
C LEU A 40 -16.61 -3.92 -11.90
N ILE A 41 -15.87 -4.97 -11.51
CA ILE A 41 -16.07 -6.33 -12.02
C ILE A 41 -17.45 -6.84 -11.60
N GLU A 42 -17.85 -6.63 -10.36
CA GLU A 42 -19.18 -7.04 -9.87
C GLU A 42 -20.30 -6.33 -10.65
N TYR A 43 -20.14 -5.04 -10.93
CA TYR A 43 -21.09 -4.26 -11.71
C TYR A 43 -21.19 -4.75 -13.17
N LEU A 44 -20.06 -5.04 -13.82
CA LEU A 44 -20.04 -5.50 -15.22
C LEU A 44 -20.54 -6.94 -15.37
N THR A 45 -20.21 -7.80 -14.41
CA THR A 45 -20.51 -9.24 -14.48
C THR A 45 -21.89 -9.56 -13.90
N GLY A 46 -22.44 -8.68 -13.05
CA GLY A 46 -23.69 -8.93 -12.32
C GLY A 46 -23.58 -10.06 -11.27
N GLN A 47 -22.38 -10.60 -11.06
CA GLN A 47 -22.08 -11.61 -10.06
C GLN A 47 -21.07 -11.05 -9.06
N GLY A 48 -21.41 -11.12 -7.78
CA GLY A 48 -20.50 -10.71 -6.70
C GLY A 48 -19.24 -11.58 -6.65
N LEU A 49 -18.14 -11.06 -6.10
CA LEU A 49 -16.92 -11.85 -5.88
C LEU A 49 -17.15 -13.13 -5.07
N LEU A 50 -18.12 -13.09 -4.15
CA LEU A 50 -18.50 -14.26 -3.35
C LEU A 50 -19.05 -15.40 -4.22
N SER A 51 -19.70 -15.08 -5.34
CA SER A 51 -20.15 -16.07 -6.32
C SER A 51 -18.97 -16.75 -7.02
N TRP A 52 -17.86 -16.03 -7.25
CA TRP A 52 -16.64 -16.60 -7.83
C TRP A 52 -15.89 -17.50 -6.83
N LEU A 53 -15.99 -17.18 -5.54
CA LEU A 53 -15.47 -18.01 -4.45
C LEU A 53 -16.37 -19.23 -4.14
N GLY A 54 -17.51 -19.38 -4.82
CA GLY A 54 -18.44 -20.51 -4.65
C GLY A 54 -19.26 -20.44 -3.36
N LEU A 55 -19.39 -19.25 -2.76
CA LEU A 55 -20.09 -19.02 -1.49
C LEU A 55 -21.53 -18.52 -1.67
N GLN A 56 -22.11 -18.68 -2.87
CA GLN A 56 -23.47 -18.25 -3.22
C GLN A 56 -24.19 -19.28 -4.08
#